data_AF-A0A931SLH8-F1
#
_entry.id   AF-A0A931SLH8-F1
#
_cell.length_a   1.000
_cell.length_b   1.000
_cell.length_c   1.000
_cell.angle_alpha   90.00
_cell.angle_beta   90.00
_cell.angle_gamma   90.00
#
_symmetry.space_group_name_H-M   'P 1'
#
loop_
_entity.id
_entity.type
_entity.pdbx_description
1 polymer ?
#
loop_
_entity_poly.entity_id
_entity_poly.type
_entity_poly.pdbx_seq_one_letter_code
_entity_poly.pdbx_strand_id
1 'polypeptide(L)' 'MAYIFHQDQLPKLVSAVPGRERIFFVNKELTNIDDMLAGVMHYQANASSPFHLHENCEHFYFI' A
#
# COMPACT_ATOMS: atom_id res chain seq x y z
N MET A 1 -20.09 13.39 3.32
CA MET A 1 -19.90 12.00 3.80
C MET A 1 -18.41 11.76 3.85
N ALA A 2 -17.82 11.41 4.99
CA ALA A 2 -16.41 11.03 5.07
C ALA A 2 -16.34 9.50 5.09
N TYR A 3 -15.57 8.91 4.18
CA TYR A 3 -15.29 7.48 4.18
C TYR A 3 -14.13 7.23 5.15
N ILE A 4 -14.35 6.37 6.13
CA ILE A 4 -13.33 5.98 7.11
C ILE A 4 -12.90 4.57 6.78
N PHE A 5 -11.59 4.39 6.59
CA PHE A 5 -10.99 3.08 6.37
C PHE A 5 -10.21 2.67 7.61
N HIS A 6 -10.55 1.51 8.16
CA HIS A 6 -9.82 0.90 9.26
C HIS A 6 -8.69 0.05 8.69
N GLN A 7 -7.44 0.47 8.91
CA GLN A 7 -6.24 -0.13 8.29
C GLN A 7 -6.07 -1.63 8.61
N ASP A 8 -6.51 -2.06 9.78
CA ASP A 8 -6.51 -3.45 10.23
C ASP A 8 -7.54 -4.34 9.50
N GLN A 9 -8.54 -3.73 8.86
CA GLN A 9 -9.61 -4.41 8.12
C GLN A 9 -9.37 -4.46 6.61
N LEU A 10 -8.31 -3.79 6.13
CA LEU A 10 -7.99 -3.70 4.71
C LEU A 10 -7.14 -4.87 4.22
N PRO A 11 -7.23 -5.23 2.92
CA PRO A 11 -6.42 -6.27 2.32
C PRO A 11 -4.93 -5.91 2.40
N LYS A 12 -4.13 -6.94 2.70
CA LYS A 12 -2.69 -6.79 2.92
C LYS A 12 -1.90 -7.72 2.01
N LEU A 13 -0.78 -7.24 1.51
CA LEU A 13 0.24 -8.03 0.82
C LEU A 13 1.47 -8.13 1.70
N VAL A 14 1.67 -9.31 2.29
CA VAL A 14 2.82 -9.63 3.13
C VAL A 14 3.97 -10.10 2.24
N SER A 15 5.15 -9.49 2.40
CA SER A 15 6.34 -9.83 1.63
C SER A 15 6.85 -11.24 1.96
N ALA A 16 7.30 -11.99 0.95
CA ALA A 16 7.93 -13.30 1.13
C ALA A 16 9.25 -13.20 1.92
N VAL A 17 9.98 -12.08 1.76
CA VAL A 17 11.07 -11.70 2.67
C VAL A 17 10.45 -10.96 3.86
N PRO A 18 10.59 -11.45 5.10
CA PRO A 18 10.00 -10.84 6.28
C PRO A 18 10.40 -9.37 6.47
N GLY A 19 9.53 -8.60 7.11
CA GLY A 19 9.82 -7.22 7.51
C GLY A 19 9.17 -6.12 6.67
N ARG A 20 8.35 -6.47 5.67
CA ARG A 20 7.56 -5.50 4.89
C ARG A 20 6.11 -5.94 4.71
N GLU A 21 5.18 -5.05 5.04
CA GLU A 21 3.74 -5.20 4.81
C GLU A 21 3.23 -4.04 3.95
N ARG A 22 2.34 -4.32 3.00
CA ARG A 22 1.60 -3.30 2.24
C ARG A 22 0.11 -3.47 2.48
N ILE A 23 -0.57 -2.39 2.81
CA ILE A 23 -2.01 -2.36 3.04
C ILE A 23 -2.64 -1.44 2.01
N PHE A 24 -3.65 -1.90 1.29
CA PHE A 24 -4.25 -1.16 0.18
C PHE A 24 -5.65 -0.66 0.53
N PHE A 25 -6.01 0.54 0.08
CA PHE A 25 -7.28 1.19 0.43
C PHE A 25 -8.01 1.86 -0.73
N VAL A 26 -7.72 1.49 -1.98
CA VAL A 26 -8.48 2.02 -3.11
C VAL A 26 -9.76 1.22 -3.32
N ASN A 27 -10.89 1.93 -3.29
CA ASN A 27 -12.16 1.44 -3.77
C ASN A 27 -12.48 2.14 -5.10
N LYS A 28 -12.77 1.36 -6.16
CA LYS A 28 -13.21 1.86 -7.47
C LYS A 28 -14.41 2.79 -7.35
N GLU A 29 -15.33 2.51 -6.43
CA GLU A 29 -16.54 3.32 -6.19
C GLU A 29 -16.21 4.76 -5.77
N LEU A 30 -15.09 4.97 -5.07
CA LEU A 30 -14.69 6.30 -4.61
C LEU A 30 -13.90 7.09 -5.64
N THR A 31 -13.13 6.38 -6.45
CA THR A 31 -12.13 6.98 -7.33
C THR A 31 -12.64 7.09 -8.76
N ASN A 32 -13.64 6.28 -9.11
CA ASN A 32 -14.11 6.08 -10.47
C ASN A 32 -12.96 5.76 -11.45
N ILE A 33 -11.90 5.13 -10.94
CA ILE A 33 -10.70 4.73 -11.67
C ILE A 33 -10.49 3.24 -11.45
N ASP A 34 -10.29 2.52 -12.54
CA ASP A 34 -10.06 1.07 -12.54
C ASP A 34 -8.60 0.70 -12.22
N ASP A 35 -7.67 1.56 -12.61
CA ASP A 35 -6.23 1.25 -12.64
C ASP A 35 -5.44 1.91 -11.50
N MET A 36 -6.10 2.29 -10.39
CA MET A 36 -5.43 2.94 -9.26
C MET A 36 -5.28 2.00 -8.06
N LEU A 37 -4.05 1.88 -7.57
CA LEU A 37 -3.73 1.21 -6.32
C LEU A 37 -2.99 2.17 -5.39
N ALA A 38 -3.58 2.43 -4.23
CA ALA A 38 -2.99 3.25 -3.18
C ALA A 38 -2.98 2.46 -1.88
N GLY A 39 -1.95 2.70 -1.08
CA GLY A 39 -1.73 1.93 0.12
C GLY A 39 -0.68 2.55 1.02
N VAL A 40 -0.59 1.99 2.22
CA VAL A 40 0.46 2.29 3.19
C VAL A 40 1.41 1.10 3.24
N MET A 41 2.70 1.39 3.31
CA MET A 41 3.75 0.39 3.43
C MET A 41 4.42 0.52 4.79
N HIS A 42 4.44 -0.57 5.55
CA HIS A 42 5.11 -0.64 6.85
C HIS A 42 6.36 -1.51 6.77
N TYR A 43 7.42 -1.04 7.42
CA TYR A 43 8.65 -1.79 7.61
C TYR A 43 8.83 -2.11 9.09
N GLN A 44 9.25 -3.34 9.39
CA GLN A 44 9.74 -3.67 10.72
C GLN A 44 11.04 -2.91 10.98
N ALA A 45 11.35 -2.65 12.26
CA ALA A 45 12.62 -2.03 12.63
C ALA A 45 13.80 -2.83 12.05
N ASN A 46 14.74 -2.13 11.42
CA ASN A 46 15.90 -2.69 10.72
C ASN A 46 15.60 -3.53 9.46
N ALA A 47 14.34 -3.61 9.02
CA ALA A 47 14.02 -4.21 7.73
C ALA A 47 14.38 -3.26 6.58
N SER A 48 14.87 -3.83 5.47
CA SER A 48 15.18 -3.09 4.26
C SER A 48 14.14 -3.36 3.18
N SER A 49 13.84 -2.34 2.37
CA SER A 49 13.12 -2.57 1.12
C SER A 49 14.00 -3.34 0.16
N PRO A 50 13.51 -4.42 -0.47
CA PRO A 50 14.24 -5.03 -1.58
C PRO A 50 14.40 -4.00 -2.70
N PHE A 51 15.51 -4.06 -3.44
CA PHE A 51 15.65 -3.27 -4.65
C PHE A 51 14.72 -3.84 -5.73
N HIS A 52 13.77 -3.03 -6.22
CA HIS A 52 12.83 -3.43 -7.26
C HIS A 52 12.32 -2.20 -8.02
N LEU A 53 11.93 -2.43 -9.28
CA LEU A 53 11.32 -1.43 -10.14
C LEU A 53 9.80 -1.49 -10.00
N HIS A 54 9.18 -0.32 -9.95
CA HIS A 54 7.74 -0.16 -10.15
C HIS A 54 7.50 0.60 -11.45
N GLU A 55 7.17 -0.11 -12.53
CA GLU A 55 6.96 0.48 -13.85
C GLU A 55 5.82 1.52 -13.86
N ASN A 56 4.79 1.29 -13.04
CA ASN A 56 3.56 2.09 -13.00
C ASN A 56 3.35 2.83 -11.66
N CYS A 57 4.40 3.08 -10.89
CA CYS A 57 4.29 3.85 -9.64
C CYS A 57 4.67 5.30 -9.89
N GLU A 58 3.68 6.19 -9.85
CA GLU A 58 3.89 7.62 -10.09
C GLU A 58 4.34 8.36 -8.83
N HIS A 59 3.83 7.95 -7.65
CA HIS A 59 4.04 8.68 -6.40
C HIS A 59 4.43 7.75 -5.25
N PHE A 60 5.50 8.11 -4.55
CA PHE A 60 5.93 7.47 -3.31
C PHE A 60 6.29 8.53 -2.28
N TYR A 61 5.63 8.48 -1.12
CA TYR A 61 5.84 9.44 -0.03
C TYR A 61 6.48 8.72 1.14
N PHE A 62 7.61 9.25 1.63
CA PHE A 62 8.25 8.79 2.85
C PHE A 62 7.77 9.67 4.01
N ILE A 63 7.29 9.04 5.07
CA ILE A 63 6.77 9.68 6.29
C ILE A 63 7.64 9.23 7.46
#